data_AF-A0A4Q9L643-F1
#
_entry.id   AF-A0A4Q9L643-F1
#
_cell.length_a   1.000
_cell.length_b   1.000
_cell.length_c   1.000
_cell.angle_alpha   90.00
_cell.angle_beta   90.00
_cell.angle_gamma   90.00
#
_symmetry.space_group_name_H-M   'P 1'
#
loop_
_entity.id
_entity.type
_entity.pdbx_description
1 polymer ?
#
loop_
_entity_poly.entity_id
_entity_poly.type
_entity_poly.pdbx_seq_one_letter_code
_entity_poly.pdbx_strand_id
1 'polypeptide(L)'
;MNTNVLAEKISVSLRKWTVMKLVKNYIKEESVLDVEKVLLQFFLSLNSKKFKKNEVTEDIAEYLNDFLCKNNVDTEFSSCFNMAVCLVEIYTENIEGKSIIYNEIKSKNEAECEDIETSDDSLSESEE
;
A
#
# COMPACT_ATOMS: atom_id res chain seq x y z
N MET A 1 13.16 -16.64 -8.92
CA MET A 1 12.39 -15.69 -8.11
C MET A 1 12.41 -16.16 -6.67
N ASN A 2 12.78 -15.32 -5.70
CA ASN A 2 12.75 -15.69 -4.28
C ASN A 2 11.36 -15.36 -3.71
N THR A 3 10.57 -16.40 -3.40
CA THR A 3 9.19 -16.28 -2.93
C THR A 3 9.08 -15.53 -1.60
N ASN A 4 10.02 -15.77 -0.68
CA ASN A 4 10.01 -15.12 0.63
C ASN A 4 10.26 -13.61 0.51
N VAL A 5 11.14 -13.21 -0.43
CA VAL A 5 11.41 -11.80 -0.71
C VAL A 5 10.19 -11.12 -1.31
N LEU A 6 9.47 -11.77 -2.24
CA LEU A 6 8.25 -11.20 -2.80
C LEU A 6 7.15 -11.03 -1.75
N ALA A 7 6.99 -12.03 -0.87
CA ALA A 7 6.03 -11.98 0.22
C ALA A 7 6.29 -10.80 1.17
N GLU A 8 7.55 -10.61 1.59
CA GLU A 8 7.96 -9.45 2.41
C GLU A 8 7.63 -8.13 1.70
N LYS A 9 7.99 -8.02 0.41
CA LYS A 9 7.76 -6.80 -0.38
C LYS A 9 6.27 -6.45 -0.47
N ILE A 10 5.40 -7.43 -0.71
CA ILE A 10 3.95 -7.23 -0.75
C ILE A 10 3.44 -6.75 0.61
N SER A 11 3.80 -7.46 1.69
CA SER A 11 3.35 -7.12 3.04
C SER A 11 3.76 -5.71 3.44
N VAL A 12 5.05 -5.36 3.31
CA VAL A 12 5.56 -4.03 3.65
C VAL A 12 4.85 -2.94 2.84
N SER A 13 4.65 -3.14 1.55
CA SER A 13 3.98 -2.16 0.69
C SER A 13 2.51 -1.94 1.10
N LEU A 14 1.77 -3.01 1.38
CA LEU A 14 0.39 -2.90 1.87
C LEU A 14 0.32 -2.20 3.23
N ARG A 15 1.23 -2.51 4.15
CA ARG A 15 1.31 -1.86 5.48
C ARG A 15 1.68 -0.37 5.38
N LYS A 16 2.35 0.03 4.31
CA LYS A 16 2.75 1.42 4.04
C LYS A 16 1.65 2.23 3.37
N TRP A 17 0.68 1.57 2.73
CA TRP A 17 -0.48 2.21 2.12
C TRP A 17 -1.27 3.01 3.16
N THR A 18 -1.50 4.30 2.89
CA THR A 18 -2.18 5.22 3.81
C THR A 18 -3.54 4.71 4.25
N VAL A 19 -4.33 4.14 3.32
CA VAL A 19 -5.64 3.56 3.66
C VAL A 19 -5.50 2.50 4.75
N MET A 20 -4.58 1.54 4.57
CA MET A 20 -4.32 0.50 5.55
C MET A 20 -3.82 1.04 6.89
N LYS A 21 -2.97 2.06 6.89
CA LYS A 21 -2.50 2.70 8.13
C LYS A 21 -3.63 3.30 8.96
N LEU A 22 -4.61 3.92 8.30
CA LEU A 22 -5.75 4.56 8.97
C LEU A 22 -6.74 3.54 9.53
N VAL A 23 -6.92 2.40 8.84
CA VAL A 23 -7.94 1.40 9.19
C VAL A 23 -7.41 0.18 9.94
N LYS A 24 -6.10 0.14 10.23
CA LYS A 24 -5.41 -1.03 10.84
C LYS A 24 -6.03 -1.53 12.15
N ASN A 25 -6.68 -0.65 12.92
CA ASN A 25 -7.30 -1.01 14.20
C ASN A 25 -8.73 -1.57 14.03
N TYR A 26 -9.30 -1.44 12.82
CA TYR A 26 -10.68 -1.83 12.51
C TYR A 26 -10.74 -3.05 11.60
N ILE A 27 -9.67 -3.34 10.85
CA ILE A 27 -9.53 -4.56 10.07
C ILE A 27 -8.83 -5.64 10.91
N LYS A 28 -9.37 -6.86 10.90
CA LYS A 28 -8.72 -8.00 11.56
C LYS A 28 -7.41 -8.34 10.87
N GLU A 29 -6.37 -8.57 11.67
CA GLU A 29 -5.05 -8.95 11.17
C GLU A 29 -5.10 -10.19 10.25
N GLU A 30 -5.92 -11.18 10.58
CA GLU A 30 -6.15 -12.38 9.75
C GLU A 30 -6.63 -12.02 8.34
N SER A 31 -7.50 -11.02 8.20
CA SER A 31 -8.02 -10.58 6.90
C SER A 31 -6.93 -9.89 6.07
N VAL A 32 -5.99 -9.19 6.70
CA VAL A 32 -4.83 -8.61 6.02
C VAL A 32 -3.88 -9.72 5.54
N LEU A 33 -3.61 -10.71 6.38
CA LEU A 33 -2.77 -11.86 6.02
C LEU A 33 -3.37 -12.68 4.87
N ASP A 34 -4.70 -12.82 4.82
CA ASP A 34 -5.38 -13.48 3.71
C ASP A 34 -5.18 -12.72 2.38
N VAL A 35 -5.27 -11.38 2.40
CA VAL A 35 -4.99 -10.53 1.24
C VAL A 35 -3.54 -10.69 0.78
N GLU A 36 -2.58 -10.61 1.70
CA GLU A 36 -1.15 -10.80 1.41
C GLU A 36 -0.90 -12.16 0.74
N LYS A 37 -1.54 -13.22 1.25
CA LYS A 37 -1.43 -14.59 0.72
C LYS A 37 -2.05 -14.74 -0.66
N VAL A 38 -3.25 -14.19 -0.88
CA VAL A 38 -3.94 -14.26 -2.18
C VAL A 38 -3.14 -13.51 -3.24
N LEU A 39 -2.66 -12.29 -2.94
CA LEU A 39 -1.83 -11.52 -3.85
C LEU A 39 -0.52 -12.24 -4.19
N LEU A 40 0.15 -12.81 -3.19
CA LEU A 40 1.36 -13.61 -3.43
C LEU A 40 1.07 -14.80 -4.36
N GLN A 41 -0.01 -15.55 -4.10
CA GLN A 41 -0.40 -16.68 -4.95
C GLN A 41 -0.73 -16.23 -6.38
N PHE A 42 -1.45 -15.11 -6.52
CA PHE A 42 -1.76 -14.52 -7.81
C PHE A 42 -0.47 -14.20 -8.59
N PHE A 43 0.47 -13.45 -8.00
CA PHE A 43 1.75 -13.14 -8.64
C PHE A 43 2.59 -14.37 -8.98
N LEU A 44 2.56 -15.40 -8.14
CA LEU A 44 3.25 -16.67 -8.41
C LEU A 44 2.62 -17.46 -9.56
N SER A 45 1.33 -17.26 -9.83
CA SER A 45 0.62 -17.90 -10.93
C SER A 45 0.85 -17.22 -12.28
N LEU A 46 1.31 -15.96 -12.28
CA LEU A 46 1.53 -15.21 -13.52
C LEU A 46 2.69 -15.78 -14.34
N ASN A 47 2.51 -15.77 -15.65
CA ASN A 47 3.61 -16.00 -16.58
C ASN A 47 4.49 -14.75 -16.63
N SER A 48 5.59 -14.77 -15.89
CA SER A 48 6.53 -13.66 -15.75
C SER A 48 7.10 -13.09 -17.07
N LYS A 49 7.02 -13.84 -18.19
CA LYS A 49 7.49 -13.38 -19.51
C LYS A 49 6.41 -12.73 -20.37
N LYS A 50 5.12 -12.87 -20.02
CA LYS A 50 4.00 -12.54 -20.92
C LYS A 50 2.79 -11.89 -20.25
N PHE A 51 2.83 -11.62 -18.95
CA PHE A 51 1.69 -11.00 -18.27
C PHE A 51 1.47 -9.57 -18.78
N LYS A 52 0.20 -9.19 -18.94
CA LYS A 52 -0.19 -7.86 -19.38
C LYS A 52 -0.35 -6.97 -18.15
N LYS A 53 0.54 -5.99 -17.99
CA LYS A 53 0.60 -5.14 -16.79
C LYS A 53 -0.74 -4.48 -16.46
N ASN A 54 -1.42 -3.88 -17.44
CA ASN A 54 -2.67 -3.16 -17.20
C ASN A 54 -3.79 -4.08 -16.71
N GLU A 55 -4.00 -5.24 -17.34
CA GLU A 55 -5.02 -6.22 -16.91
C GLU A 55 -4.73 -6.71 -15.48
N VAL A 56 -3.47 -7.05 -15.19
CA VAL A 56 -3.05 -7.48 -13.85
C VAL A 56 -3.23 -6.37 -12.81
N THR A 57 -2.96 -5.11 -13.17
CA THR A 57 -3.18 -3.95 -12.29
C THR A 57 -4.67 -3.77 -11.99
N GLU A 58 -5.54 -3.86 -12.99
CA GLU A 58 -6.99 -3.74 -12.82
C GLU A 58 -7.53 -4.86 -11.91
N ASP A 59 -7.14 -6.12 -12.16
CA ASP A 59 -7.53 -7.27 -11.35
C ASP A 59 -7.16 -7.08 -9.86
N ILE A 60 -5.94 -6.59 -9.59
CA ILE A 60 -5.47 -6.32 -8.22
C ILE A 60 -6.23 -5.13 -7.62
N ALA A 61 -6.49 -4.08 -8.39
CA ALA A 61 -7.20 -2.89 -7.91
C ALA A 61 -8.64 -3.24 -7.49
N GLU A 62 -9.35 -4.03 -8.30
CA GLU A 62 -10.69 -4.54 -7.98
C GLU A 62 -10.65 -5.42 -6.73
N TYR A 63 -9.67 -6.33 -6.63
CA TYR A 63 -9.53 -7.18 -5.45
C TYR A 63 -9.28 -6.39 -4.16
N LEU A 64 -8.42 -5.36 -4.20
CA LEU A 64 -8.15 -4.49 -3.06
C LEU A 64 -9.38 -3.67 -2.67
N ASN A 65 -10.12 -3.16 -3.66
CA ASN A 65 -11.36 -2.42 -3.43
C ASN A 65 -12.42 -3.31 -2.77
N ASP A 66 -12.63 -4.52 -3.29
CA ASP A 66 -13.53 -5.52 -2.71
C ASP A 66 -13.16 -5.87 -1.28
N PHE A 67 -11.87 -6.03 -0.98
CA PHE A 67 -11.39 -6.28 0.37
C PHE A 67 -11.75 -5.14 1.33
N LEU A 68 -11.52 -3.89 0.92
CA LEU A 68 -11.86 -2.73 1.75
C LEU A 68 -13.36 -2.59 1.95
N CYS A 69 -14.15 -2.75 0.88
CA CYS A 69 -15.62 -2.74 0.97
C CYS A 69 -16.15 -3.83 1.91
N LYS A 70 -15.61 -5.06 1.86
CA LYS A 70 -15.98 -6.16 2.78
C LYS A 70 -15.66 -5.85 4.25
N ASN A 71 -14.72 -4.93 4.50
CA ASN A 71 -14.36 -4.46 5.83
C ASN A 71 -14.99 -3.10 6.18
N ASN A 72 -16.01 -2.66 5.44
CA ASN A 72 -16.69 -1.36 5.63
C ASN A 72 -15.74 -0.15 5.53
N VAL A 73 -14.69 -0.25 4.73
CA VAL A 73 -13.79 0.86 4.43
C VAL A 73 -14.16 1.42 3.07
N ASP A 74 -14.68 2.65 3.07
CA ASP A 74 -14.92 3.40 1.84
C ASP A 74 -13.62 4.05 1.36
N THR A 75 -13.28 3.84 0.10
CA THR A 75 -12.09 4.43 -0.51
C THR A 75 -12.34 4.65 -2.00
N GLU A 76 -11.65 5.64 -2.57
CA GLU A 76 -11.66 5.81 -4.01
C GLU A 76 -10.93 4.67 -4.70
N PHE A 77 -11.50 4.17 -5.80
CA PHE A 77 -10.86 3.16 -6.65
C PHE A 77 -9.48 3.60 -7.13
N SER A 78 -9.25 4.91 -7.32
CA SER A 78 -7.95 5.51 -7.66
C SER A 78 -6.85 5.12 -6.66
N SER A 79 -7.16 5.07 -5.36
CA SER A 79 -6.22 4.66 -4.30
C SER A 79 -5.85 3.18 -4.44
N CYS A 80 -6.85 2.32 -4.70
CA CYS A 80 -6.64 0.90 -4.94
C CYS A 80 -5.81 0.65 -6.21
N PHE A 81 -6.10 1.39 -7.28
CA PHE A 81 -5.39 1.31 -8.55
C PHE A 81 -3.92 1.72 -8.40
N ASN A 82 -3.64 2.82 -7.71
CA ASN A 82 -2.25 3.26 -7.46
C ASN A 82 -1.47 2.24 -6.62
N MET A 83 -2.12 1.63 -5.61
CA MET A 83 -1.51 0.54 -4.85
C MET A 83 -1.25 -0.69 -5.73
N ALA A 84 -2.19 -1.03 -6.61
CA ALA A 84 -2.03 -2.12 -7.57
C ALA A 84 -0.85 -1.89 -8.53
N VAL A 85 -0.72 -0.68 -9.09
CA VAL A 85 0.43 -0.28 -9.92
C VAL A 85 1.73 -0.53 -9.16
N CYS A 86 1.82 -0.04 -7.92
CA CYS A 86 2.98 -0.22 -7.07
C CYS A 86 3.35 -1.70 -6.87
N LEU A 87 2.36 -2.57 -6.58
CA LEU A 87 2.58 -4.00 -6.41
C LEU A 87 3.05 -4.69 -7.71
N VAL A 88 2.48 -4.31 -8.85
CA VAL A 88 2.87 -4.85 -10.17
C VAL A 88 4.30 -4.43 -10.54
N GLU A 89 4.69 -3.20 -10.23
CA GLU A 89 6.05 -2.73 -10.47
C GLU A 89 7.06 -3.43 -9.56
N ILE A 90 6.74 -3.60 -8.27
CA ILE A 90 7.54 -4.40 -7.33
C ILE A 90 7.73 -5.84 -7.83
N TYR A 91 6.66 -6.46 -8.32
CA TYR A 91 6.73 -7.81 -8.90
C TYR A 91 7.63 -7.84 -10.13
N THR A 92 7.50 -6.84 -11.02
CA THR A 92 8.33 -6.70 -12.22
C THR A 92 9.81 -6.59 -11.84
N GLU A 93 10.16 -5.70 -10.90
CA GLU A 93 11.53 -5.57 -10.40
C GLU A 93 12.04 -6.88 -9.79
N ASN A 94 11.19 -7.60 -9.07
CA ASN A 94 11.56 -8.85 -8.43
C ASN A 94 11.89 -9.96 -9.46
N ILE A 95 11.22 -9.98 -10.60
CA ILE A 95 11.58 -10.85 -11.74
C ILE A 95 12.94 -10.45 -12.31
N GLU A 96 13.19 -9.14 -12.42
CA GLU A 96 14.44 -8.56 -12.95
C GLU A 96 15.62 -8.60 -11.97
N GLY A 97 15.40 -9.01 -10.71
CA GLY A 97 16.41 -8.98 -9.66
C GLY A 97 16.71 -7.58 -9.10
N LYS A 98 15.82 -6.62 -9.32
CA LYS A 98 15.89 -5.23 -8.82
C LYS A 98 15.00 -5.03 -7.59
N SER A 99 15.15 -3.89 -6.91
CA SER A 99 14.35 -3.50 -5.74
C SER A 99 14.28 -1.97 -5.54
N ILE A 100 14.28 -1.18 -6.61
CA ILE A 100 14.37 0.30 -6.51
C ILE A 100 13.11 0.83 -5.84
N ILE A 101 11.94 0.48 -6.38
CA ILE A 101 10.63 0.95 -5.88
C ILE A 101 10.38 0.44 -4.46
N TYR A 102 10.69 -0.84 -4.20
CA TYR A 102 10.57 -1.38 -2.85
C TYR A 102 11.43 -0.62 -1.83
N ASN A 103 12.67 -0.29 -2.20
CA ASN A 103 13.57 0.42 -1.32
C ASN A 103 13.08 1.85 -1.02
N GLU A 104 12.45 2.53 -1.99
CA GLU A 104 11.84 3.85 -1.77
C GLU A 104 10.66 3.79 -0.78
N ILE A 105 9.82 2.76 -0.86
CA ILE A 105 8.69 2.56 0.07
C ILE A 105 9.20 2.24 1.48
N LYS A 106 10.23 1.39 1.56
CA LYS A 106 10.85 0.99 2.83
C LYS A 106 11.55 2.16 3.51
N SER A 107 12.34 2.94 2.77
CA SER A 107 13.17 4.04 3.29
C SER A 107 12.38 5.25 3.77
N LYS A 108 11.17 5.47 3.23
CA LYS A 108 10.26 6.51 3.74
C LYS A 108 9.60 6.07 5.06
N ASN A 109 10.26 6.31 6.20
CA ASN A 109 9.63 6.31 7.52
C ASN A 109 10.25 7.40 8.44
N GLU A 110 9.37 8.21 9.04
CA GLU A 110 9.50 8.97 10.31
C GLU A 110 10.00 10.44 10.34
N ALA A 111 10.14 11.14 9.20
CA ALA A 111 10.24 12.61 9.22
C ALA A 111 9.32 13.20 8.15
N GLU A 112 8.80 14.41 8.38
CA GLU A 112 7.89 15.19 7.51
C GLU A 112 6.38 14.94 7.69
N CYS A 113 5.93 15.08 8.94
CA CYS A 113 4.84 16.01 9.23
C CYS A 113 5.22 16.64 10.58
N GLU A 114 6.16 17.59 10.55
CA GLU A 114 6.26 18.53 11.66
C GLU A 114 4.93 19.30 11.69
N ASP A 115 4.25 19.20 12.82
CA ASP A 115 3.10 20.02 13.14
C ASP A 115 3.48 21.47 12.83
N ILE A 116 2.72 22.12 11.94
CA ILE A 116 2.65 23.58 11.98
C ILE A 116 1.98 23.88 13.31
N GLU A 117 2.77 24.08 14.36
CA GLU A 117 2.32 24.79 15.54
C GLU A 117 1.84 26.14 15.02
N THR A 118 0.52 26.27 14.84
CA THR A 118 -0.11 27.58 14.78
C THR A 118 0.21 28.21 16.12
N SER A 119 1.24 29.06 16.14
CA SER A 119 1.48 30.00 17.21
C SER A 119 0.21 30.83 17.34
N ASP A 120 -0.63 30.44 18.29
CA ASP A 120 -1.82 31.18 18.69
C ASP A 120 -1.30 32.50 19.25
N ASP A 121 -1.35 33.52 18.40
CA ASP A 121 -0.94 34.87 18.69
C ASP A 121 -1.88 35.36 19.80
N SER A 122 -1.42 35.24 21.04
CA SER A 122 -2.16 35.67 22.21
C SER A 122 -2.31 37.18 22.12
N LEU A 123 -3.41 37.62 21.51
CA LEU A 123 -3.92 38.97 21.60
C LEU A 123 -4.15 39.27 23.08
N SER A 124 -3.17 39.89 23.72
CA SER A 124 -3.37 40.53 25.01
C SER A 124 -4.30 41.72 24.78
N GLU A 125 -5.57 41.54 25.12
CA GLU A 125 -6.51 42.63 25.34
C GLU A 125 -5.94 43.52 26.45
N SER A 126 -5.50 44.72 26.07
CA SER A 126 -5.25 45.80 27.02
C SER A 126 -6.59 46.44 27.38
N GLU A 127 -7.13 46.06 28.52
CA GLU A 127 -8.23 46.79 29.17
C GLU A 127 -7.68 48.03 29.90
N GLU A 128 -8.27 49.18 29.53
CA GLU A 128 -8.39 50.50 30.19
C GLU A 128 -7.24 51.08 31.04
#